data_AF-A0A0X8VBZ0-F1
#
_entry.id   AF-A0A0X8VBZ0-F1
#
_cell.length_a   1.000
_cell.length_b   1.000
_cell.length_c   1.000
_cell.angle_alpha   90.00
_cell.angle_beta   90.00
_cell.angle_gamma   90.00
#
_symmetry.space_group_name_H-M   'P 1'
#
loop_
_entity.id
_entity.type
_entity.pdbx_description
1 polymer ?
#
loop_
_entity_poly.entity_id
_entity_poly.type
_entity_poly.pdbx_seq_one_letter_code
_entity_poly.pdbx_strand_id
1 'polypeptide(L)'
;MGKFHTLLVPLKRKLFFEGFLQKLIGFWLAASILGLAVTLLSKIIFLPDVILIILGIFMLAFLLAAGYAIAKRPDFRKAAAAADALGGQERMITTLELLQKQEPSSMEKMAIADGMKIGSQTNFSKAYRVGIPKRLLQWIALFLILTMATGFLPSPREEKAEIYAKAKLVQIEKVIKDVEKDEALSAEEKKLLQKEMKALSKELKRAPSREAGETAVQKAQQEMKQLEKDSVSKDLKKLAQEFAKEELTAPLSEAAEKGDAKAIEQAIAKLQEQMKKLTEEQLSALGKQMGAAAAQMSDADLAKALEQLAEALENGEISSKLLEQLQQQMTSQSLENAELRKALQNANQALGDARGEKPQQGQGQGQGQGQGQGAGQGQGAGQGQGAGQGQGQGGAGQGGNGRGSGHIEGEEIFTRKAADKAGYNTQVSGTKNEGGDSSITQQKTIGEDGERLPYEQVFHSYQNDAIKALDEQNTPFGMRQLVSDYFSTLER
;
A
#
# COMPACT_ATOMS: atom_id res chain seq x y z
N MET A 1 28.93 68.31 13.24
CA MET A 1 28.43 67.14 12.48
C MET A 1 27.20 66.44 13.09
N GLY A 2 27.19 66.09 14.39
CA GLY A 2 26.16 65.20 14.97
C GLY A 2 24.69 65.61 14.74
N LYS A 3 24.36 66.89 14.94
CA LYS A 3 22.99 67.43 14.75
C LYS A 3 22.52 67.43 13.28
N PHE A 4 23.43 67.56 12.32
CA PHE A 4 23.07 67.54 10.90
C PHE A 4 22.85 66.10 10.42
N HIS A 5 23.67 65.16 10.88
CA HIS A 5 23.47 63.73 10.59
C HIS A 5 22.11 63.24 11.10
N THR A 6 21.66 63.65 12.29
CA THR A 6 20.35 63.25 12.82
C THR A 6 19.18 63.68 11.94
N LEU A 7 19.30 64.80 11.21
CA LEU A 7 18.26 65.26 10.27
C LEU A 7 18.18 64.36 9.02
N LEU A 8 19.31 63.80 8.58
CA LEU A 8 19.38 62.94 7.40
C LEU A 8 19.17 61.44 7.68
N VAL A 9 19.31 60.99 8.95
CA VAL A 9 19.11 59.58 9.33
C VAL A 9 17.78 58.98 8.85
N PRO A 10 16.61 59.64 9.00
CA PRO A 10 15.33 59.10 8.55
C PRO A 10 15.27 58.86 7.03
N LEU A 11 15.90 59.73 6.23
CA LEU A 11 15.98 59.57 4.78
C LEU A 11 16.99 58.48 4.40
N LYS A 12 18.15 58.45 5.07
CA LYS A 12 19.17 57.41 4.90
C LYS A 12 18.62 56.00 5.15
N ARG A 13 17.76 55.84 6.17
CA ARG A 13 17.06 54.57 6.45
C ARG A 13 16.12 54.17 5.31
N LYS A 14 15.39 55.11 4.70
CA LYS A 14 14.54 54.84 3.54
C LYS A 14 15.34 54.43 2.31
N LEU A 15 16.46 55.12 2.03
CA LEU A 15 17.37 54.76 0.93
C LEU A 15 17.98 53.37 1.13
N PHE A 16 18.36 53.05 2.36
CA PHE A 16 18.84 51.72 2.70
C PHE A 16 17.76 50.65 2.49
N PHE A 17 16.54 50.90 2.97
CA PHE A 17 15.41 49.99 2.82
C PHE A 17 15.05 49.78 1.35
N GLU A 18 15.04 50.83 0.54
CA GLU A 18 14.79 50.71 -0.91
C GLU A 18 15.86 49.87 -1.61
N GLY A 19 17.15 50.14 -1.35
CA GLY A 19 18.24 49.38 -1.96
C GLY A 19 18.20 47.91 -1.55
N PHE A 20 17.87 47.61 -0.29
CA PHE A 20 17.62 46.26 0.18
C PHE A 20 16.44 45.62 -0.56
N LEU A 21 15.29 46.30 -0.62
CA LEU A 21 14.06 45.77 -1.21
C LEU A 21 14.22 45.47 -2.71
N GLN A 22 14.87 46.37 -3.46
CA GLN A 22 15.14 46.16 -4.89
C GLN A 22 16.00 44.93 -5.14
N LYS A 23 17.03 44.71 -4.32
CA LYS A 23 17.91 43.53 -4.45
C LYS A 23 17.21 42.26 -3.96
N LEU A 24 16.45 42.34 -2.88
CA LEU A 24 15.65 41.23 -2.38
C LEU A 24 14.68 40.72 -3.45
N ILE A 25 13.95 41.63 -4.12
CA ILE A 25 13.05 41.26 -5.22
C ILE A 25 13.80 40.57 -6.37
N GLY A 26 15.00 41.07 -6.75
CA GLY A 26 15.83 40.42 -7.76
C GLY A 26 16.28 39.01 -7.36
N PHE A 27 16.76 38.84 -6.13
CA PHE A 27 17.17 37.53 -5.60
C PHE A 27 15.98 36.56 -5.45
N TRP A 28 14.81 37.06 -5.04
CA TRP A 28 13.59 36.26 -4.96
C TRP A 28 13.05 35.83 -6.32
N LEU A 29 13.22 36.65 -7.36
CA LEU A 29 12.91 36.22 -8.72
C LEU A 29 13.80 35.04 -9.14
N ALA A 30 15.11 35.13 -8.90
CA ALA A 30 16.03 34.02 -9.16
C ALA A 30 15.68 32.77 -8.34
N ALA A 31 15.34 32.94 -7.06
CA ALA A 31 14.86 31.87 -6.19
C ALA A 31 13.56 31.23 -6.69
N SER A 32 12.64 32.02 -7.25
CA SER A 32 11.37 31.51 -7.80
C SER A 32 11.60 30.67 -9.05
N ILE A 33 12.52 31.08 -9.93
CA ILE A 33 12.93 30.30 -11.12
C ILE A 33 13.58 28.98 -10.69
N LEU A 34 14.52 29.04 -9.74
CA LEU A 34 15.21 27.85 -9.25
C LEU A 34 14.24 26.91 -8.50
N GLY A 35 13.33 27.46 -7.70
CA GLY A 35 12.28 26.72 -7.01
C GLY A 35 11.38 25.97 -7.98
N LEU A 36 10.95 26.63 -9.07
CA LEU A 36 10.19 25.96 -10.13
C LEU A 36 10.99 24.81 -10.75
N ALA A 37 12.27 25.03 -11.07
CA ALA A 37 13.13 23.97 -11.63
C ALA A 37 13.25 22.77 -10.67
N VAL A 38 13.41 23.01 -9.37
CA VAL A 38 13.44 21.95 -8.34
C VAL A 38 12.09 21.22 -8.27
N THR A 39 10.96 21.92 -8.33
CA THR A 39 9.63 21.27 -8.35
C THR A 39 9.37 20.46 -9.61
N LEU A 40 9.85 20.90 -10.77
CA LEU A 40 9.74 20.12 -12.00
C LEU A 40 10.67 18.91 -11.97
N LEU A 41 11.88 19.07 -11.43
CA LEU A 41 12.82 17.97 -11.27
C LEU A 41 12.30 16.93 -10.28
N SER A 42 11.59 17.35 -9.22
CA SER A 42 10.98 16.42 -8.26
C SER A 42 9.84 15.59 -8.85
N LYS A 43 9.28 16.01 -10.00
CA LYS A 43 8.33 15.21 -10.76
C LYS A 43 9.00 14.13 -11.62
N ILE A 44 10.31 14.22 -11.87
CA ILE A 44 11.08 13.27 -12.67
C ILE A 44 11.92 12.35 -11.76
N ILE A 45 12.50 12.91 -10.71
CA ILE A 45 13.40 12.24 -9.77
C ILE A 45 12.84 12.40 -8.36
N PHE A 46 12.83 11.34 -7.57
CA PHE A 46 12.42 11.43 -6.17
C PHE A 46 13.39 12.34 -5.39
N LEU A 47 12.88 13.49 -4.93
CA LEU A 47 13.57 14.45 -4.09
C LEU A 47 12.81 14.53 -2.75
N PRO A 48 13.38 14.07 -1.63
CA PRO A 48 12.76 14.21 -0.33
C PRO A 48 12.68 15.69 0.07
N ASP A 49 11.63 16.06 0.82
CA ASP A 49 11.49 17.37 1.46
C ASP A 49 11.65 18.58 0.53
N VAL A 50 11.08 18.51 -0.69
CA VAL A 50 11.14 19.58 -1.71
C VAL A 50 10.78 20.95 -1.14
N ILE A 51 9.79 21.02 -0.23
CA ILE A 51 9.37 22.26 0.43
C ILE A 51 10.51 22.87 1.27
N LEU A 52 11.24 22.05 2.03
CA LEU A 52 12.37 22.53 2.85
C LEU A 52 13.50 23.04 1.97
N ILE A 53 13.79 22.37 0.84
CA ILE A 53 14.80 22.82 -0.13
C ILE A 53 14.42 24.21 -0.68
N ILE A 54 13.16 24.39 -1.09
CA ILE A 54 12.66 25.68 -1.58
C ILE A 54 12.77 26.77 -0.51
N LEU A 55 12.33 26.48 0.72
CA LEU A 55 12.48 27.42 1.84
C LEU A 55 13.94 27.80 2.09
N GLY A 56 14.86 26.83 1.99
CA GLY A 56 16.30 27.04 2.09
C GLY A 56 16.83 27.99 1.00
N ILE A 57 16.38 27.83 -0.25
CA ILE A 57 16.74 28.72 -1.37
C ILE A 57 16.27 30.16 -1.11
N PHE A 58 15.03 30.34 -0.66
CA PHE A 58 14.49 31.67 -0.33
C PHE A 58 15.20 32.32 0.87
N MET A 59 15.55 31.53 1.88
CA MET A 59 16.36 31.99 3.01
C MET A 59 17.76 32.43 2.57
N LEU A 60 18.43 31.64 1.74
CA LEU A 60 19.73 32.01 1.18
C LEU A 60 19.65 33.29 0.35
N ALA A 61 18.63 33.42 -0.51
CA ALA A 61 18.37 34.62 -1.30
C ALA A 61 18.17 35.87 -0.41
N PHE A 62 17.46 35.73 0.72
CA PHE A 62 17.30 36.80 1.70
C PHE A 62 18.64 37.18 2.35
N LEU A 63 19.45 36.19 2.78
CA LEU A 63 20.75 36.44 3.39
C LEU A 63 21.72 37.12 2.41
N LEU A 64 21.71 36.73 1.14
CA LEU A 64 22.51 37.39 0.09
C LEU A 64 22.06 38.84 -0.14
N ALA A 65 20.74 39.09 -0.18
CA ALA A 65 20.19 40.44 -0.29
C ALA A 65 20.58 41.32 0.92
N ALA A 66 20.48 40.77 2.13
CA ALA A 66 20.85 41.45 3.36
C ALA A 66 22.35 41.75 3.41
N GLY A 67 23.19 40.77 3.08
CA GLY A 67 24.65 40.93 2.98
C GLY A 67 25.05 41.99 1.97
N TYR A 68 24.43 42.00 0.78
CA TYR A 68 24.65 43.03 -0.23
C TYR A 68 24.24 44.42 0.27
N ALA A 69 23.06 44.53 0.90
CA ALA A 69 22.57 45.80 1.43
C ALA A 69 23.50 46.34 2.53
N ILE A 70 24.04 45.47 3.39
CA ILE A 70 25.01 45.82 4.42
C ILE A 70 26.34 46.30 3.79
N ALA A 71 26.83 45.63 2.75
CA ALA A 71 28.07 46.00 2.07
C ALA A 71 27.93 47.31 1.28
N LYS A 72 26.76 47.59 0.70
CA LYS A 72 26.47 48.79 -0.11
C LYS A 72 25.61 49.81 0.63
N ARG A 73 25.74 49.89 1.97
CA ARG A 73 25.02 50.85 2.81
C ARG A 73 25.16 52.28 2.27
N PRO A 74 24.06 53.07 2.16
CA PRO A 74 24.15 54.45 1.72
C PRO A 74 24.93 55.26 2.75
N ASP A 75 25.80 56.15 2.25
CA ASP A 75 26.52 57.12 3.05
C ASP A 75 25.66 58.37 3.31
N PHE A 76 26.15 59.27 4.18
CA PHE A 76 25.45 60.53 4.43
C PHE A 76 25.48 61.46 3.22
N ARG A 77 26.44 61.29 2.31
CA ARG A 77 26.53 62.03 1.06
C ARG A 77 25.37 61.71 0.12
N LYS A 78 25.07 60.42 -0.11
CA LYS A 78 23.87 60.01 -0.87
C LYS A 78 22.57 60.47 -0.22
N ALA A 79 22.50 60.46 1.12
CA ALA A 79 21.33 60.96 1.83
C ALA A 79 21.16 62.48 1.66
N ALA A 80 22.24 63.26 1.71
CA ALA A 80 22.22 64.69 1.45
C ALA A 80 21.82 65.00 0.00
N ALA A 81 22.39 64.30 -0.98
CA ALA A 81 22.02 64.43 -2.39
C ALA A 81 20.54 64.13 -2.66
N ALA A 82 20.02 63.06 -2.04
CA ALA A 82 18.60 62.73 -2.13
C ALA A 82 17.72 63.79 -1.45
N ALA A 83 18.17 64.39 -0.34
CA ALA A 83 17.45 65.49 0.31
C ALA A 83 17.43 66.75 -0.56
N ASP A 84 18.53 67.06 -1.25
CA ASP A 84 18.61 68.19 -2.18
C ASP A 84 17.66 68.04 -3.37
N ALA A 85 17.59 66.84 -3.95
CA ALA A 85 16.61 66.51 -5.00
C ALA A 85 15.14 66.61 -4.52
N LEU A 86 14.91 66.55 -3.21
CA LEU A 86 13.58 66.67 -2.58
C LEU A 86 13.28 68.09 -2.07
N GLY A 87 14.02 69.10 -2.55
CA GLY A 87 13.79 70.51 -2.21
C GLY A 87 14.85 71.13 -1.29
N GLY A 88 15.93 70.40 -0.97
CA GLY A 88 17.10 70.96 -0.29
C GLY A 88 17.93 71.92 -1.16
N GLN A 89 17.83 71.84 -2.50
CA GLN A 89 18.45 72.78 -3.45
C GLN A 89 19.96 72.98 -3.21
N GLU A 90 20.73 71.89 -3.19
CA GLU A 90 22.19 71.85 -2.91
C GLU A 90 22.62 72.27 -1.49
N ARG A 91 21.69 72.77 -0.65
CA ARG A 91 22.01 73.21 0.71
C ARG A 91 22.43 72.04 1.61
N MET A 92 21.92 70.83 1.37
CA MET A 92 22.19 69.67 2.23
C MET A 92 23.58 69.10 1.98
N ILE A 93 23.98 68.92 0.72
CA ILE A 93 25.35 68.52 0.37
C ILE A 93 26.33 69.59 0.82
N THR A 94 26.06 70.87 0.50
CA THR A 94 26.95 71.98 0.87
C THR A 94 27.16 72.06 2.38
N THR A 95 26.09 71.90 3.17
CA THR A 95 26.20 71.88 4.64
C THR A 95 26.97 70.66 5.13
N LEU A 96 26.81 69.48 4.51
CA LEU A 96 27.55 68.27 4.86
C LEU A 96 29.06 68.45 4.65
N GLU A 97 29.46 69.08 3.54
CA GLU A 97 30.86 69.30 3.16
C GLU A 97 31.50 70.39 4.02
N LEU A 98 30.81 71.53 4.22
CA LEU A 98 31.31 72.63 5.04
C LEU A 98 31.46 72.26 6.53
N LEU A 99 30.64 71.34 7.04
CA LEU A 99 30.77 70.81 8.41
C LEU A 99 32.02 69.93 8.61
N GLN A 100 32.75 69.58 7.56
CA GLN A 100 34.03 68.85 7.62
C GLN A 100 35.25 69.79 7.66
N LYS A 101 35.06 71.08 7.36
CA LYS A 101 36.13 72.09 7.37
C LYS A 101 36.42 72.55 8.80
N GLN A 102 37.70 72.69 9.17
CA GLN A 102 38.11 73.12 10.51
C GLN A 102 37.85 74.60 10.78
N GLU A 103 38.11 75.47 9.80
CA GLU A 103 37.89 76.91 9.91
C GLU A 103 37.00 77.42 8.76
N PRO A 104 35.66 77.35 8.92
CA PRO A 104 34.74 77.95 7.97
C PRO A 104 34.73 79.49 8.12
N SER A 105 34.78 80.18 6.98
CA SER A 105 34.60 81.63 6.86
C SER A 105 33.21 82.08 7.33
N SER A 106 33.04 83.39 7.55
CA SER A 106 31.76 83.95 7.98
C SER A 106 30.61 83.62 7.01
N MET A 107 30.87 83.63 5.69
CA MET A 107 29.88 83.25 4.67
C MET A 107 29.55 81.75 4.73
N GLU A 108 30.56 80.89 4.92
CA GLU A 108 30.35 79.44 5.07
C GLU A 108 29.54 79.10 6.33
N LYS A 109 29.75 79.83 7.44
CA LYS A 109 28.92 79.69 8.65
C LYS A 109 27.46 80.05 8.40
N MET A 110 27.19 81.07 7.58
CA MET A 110 25.81 81.42 7.20
C MET A 110 25.18 80.33 6.33
N ALA A 111 25.92 79.75 5.37
CA ALA A 111 25.45 78.64 4.55
C ALA A 111 25.13 77.39 5.38
N ILE A 112 25.96 77.06 6.38
CA ILE A 112 25.69 75.97 7.33
C ILE A 112 24.41 76.24 8.13
N ALA A 113 24.21 77.47 8.61
CA ALA A 113 23.01 77.85 9.36
C ALA A 113 21.74 77.76 8.51
N ASP A 114 21.81 78.18 7.24
CA ASP A 114 20.71 78.06 6.29
C ASP A 114 20.34 76.59 6.01
N GLY A 115 21.32 75.74 5.72
CA GLY A 115 21.06 74.31 5.49
C GLY A 115 20.54 73.57 6.74
N MET A 116 21.02 73.93 7.94
CA MET A 116 20.48 73.41 9.21
C MET A 116 19.02 73.85 9.44
N LYS A 117 18.68 75.08 9.06
CA LYS A 117 17.30 75.62 9.17
C LYS A 117 16.37 74.88 8.21
N ILE A 118 16.71 74.82 6.92
CA ILE A 118 15.91 74.09 5.92
C ILE A 118 15.81 72.61 6.28
N GLY A 119 16.89 72.01 6.79
CA GLY A 119 16.94 70.61 7.20
C GLY A 119 16.06 70.26 8.40
N SER A 120 15.80 71.23 9.28
CA SER A 120 14.90 71.04 10.43
C SER A 120 13.44 71.35 10.11
N GLN A 121 13.18 72.27 9.17
CA GLN A 121 11.83 72.65 8.74
C GLN A 121 11.23 71.67 7.72
N THR A 122 12.07 71.01 6.91
CA THR A 122 11.62 70.13 5.83
C THR A 122 11.79 68.67 6.19
N ASN A 123 10.71 67.88 6.08
CA ASN A 123 10.78 66.43 6.30
C ASN A 123 11.02 65.68 4.99
N PHE A 124 12.28 65.61 4.55
CA PHE A 124 12.66 64.91 3.32
C PHE A 124 12.29 63.43 3.32
N SER A 125 12.29 62.77 4.48
CA SER A 125 11.88 61.37 4.57
C SER A 125 10.42 61.20 4.14
N LYS A 126 9.50 62.09 4.52
CA LYS A 126 8.09 62.00 4.08
C LYS A 126 7.91 62.27 2.58
N ALA A 127 8.70 63.17 2.00
CA ALA A 127 8.66 63.48 0.58
C ALA A 127 9.19 62.33 -0.31
N TYR A 128 10.11 61.52 0.21
CA TYR A 128 10.70 60.41 -0.52
C TYR A 128 9.72 59.25 -0.73
N ARG A 129 9.52 58.87 -2.01
CA ARG A 129 8.73 57.71 -2.43
C ARG A 129 9.65 56.58 -2.87
N VAL A 130 9.48 55.40 -2.27
CA VAL A 130 10.29 54.21 -2.54
C VAL A 130 9.96 53.63 -3.93
N GLY A 131 10.98 53.44 -4.76
CA GLY A 131 10.84 52.86 -6.10
C GLY A 131 10.83 51.32 -6.08
N ILE A 132 9.65 50.70 -6.18
CA ILE A 132 9.50 49.24 -6.26
C ILE A 132 9.49 48.79 -7.74
N PRO A 133 10.33 47.82 -8.14
CA PRO A 133 10.41 47.33 -9.52
C PRO A 133 9.21 46.44 -9.88
N LYS A 134 8.08 47.06 -10.26
CA LYS A 134 6.80 46.38 -10.55
C LYS A 134 6.91 45.24 -11.57
N ARG A 135 7.74 45.39 -12.61
CA ARG A 135 7.96 44.36 -13.65
C ARG A 135 8.52 43.06 -13.05
N LEU A 136 9.47 43.14 -12.12
CA LEU A 136 10.03 41.95 -11.47
C LEU A 136 8.98 41.27 -10.59
N LEU A 137 8.11 42.05 -9.93
CA LEU A 137 7.02 41.52 -9.14
C LEU A 137 6.00 40.73 -9.99
N GLN A 138 5.71 41.20 -11.21
CA GLN A 138 4.87 40.47 -12.17
C GLN A 138 5.48 39.12 -12.56
N TRP A 139 6.80 39.08 -12.79
CA TRP A 139 7.50 37.82 -13.06
C TRP A 139 7.48 36.87 -11.86
N ILE A 140 7.70 37.37 -10.64
CA ILE A 140 7.56 36.55 -9.43
C ILE A 140 6.15 35.96 -9.33
N ALA A 141 5.12 36.77 -9.57
CA ALA A 141 3.73 36.30 -9.56
C ALA A 141 3.49 35.23 -10.64
N LEU A 142 4.05 35.40 -11.85
CA LEU A 142 3.96 34.39 -12.90
C LEU A 142 4.62 33.06 -12.48
N PHE A 143 5.83 33.10 -11.92
CA PHE A 143 6.52 31.89 -11.47
C PHE A 143 5.81 31.22 -10.28
N LEU A 144 5.17 32.00 -9.40
CA LEU A 144 4.32 31.47 -8.34
C LEU A 144 3.14 30.69 -8.92
N ILE A 145 2.43 31.28 -9.89
CA ILE A 145 1.29 30.64 -10.58
C ILE A 145 1.76 29.36 -11.30
N LEU A 146 2.89 29.42 -12.01
CA LEU A 146 3.43 28.27 -12.72
C LEU A 146 3.84 27.14 -11.75
N THR A 147 4.39 27.49 -10.58
CA THR A 147 4.71 26.52 -9.53
C THR A 147 3.44 25.89 -8.96
N MET A 148 2.39 26.67 -8.68
CA MET A 148 1.08 26.13 -8.26
C MET A 148 0.49 25.19 -9.32
N ALA A 149 0.63 25.52 -10.61
CA ALA A 149 0.15 24.67 -11.70
C ALA A 149 0.82 23.29 -11.72
N THR A 150 2.08 23.17 -11.26
CA THR A 150 2.75 21.85 -11.12
C THR A 150 2.08 20.93 -10.09
N GLY A 151 1.23 21.46 -9.22
CA GLY A 151 0.41 20.66 -8.31
C GLY A 151 -0.60 19.78 -9.03
N PHE A 152 -1.05 20.19 -10.22
CA PHE A 152 -1.97 19.42 -11.06
C PHE A 152 -1.24 18.36 -11.91
N LEU A 153 0.09 18.40 -12.00
CA LEU A 153 0.84 17.35 -12.66
C LEU A 153 0.89 16.11 -11.76
N PRO A 154 0.57 14.92 -12.29
CA PRO A 154 0.62 13.67 -11.54
C PRO A 154 1.99 13.54 -10.88
N SER A 155 1.99 13.31 -9.56
CA SER A 155 3.20 13.04 -8.81
C SER A 155 3.78 11.70 -9.29
N PRO A 156 5.09 11.57 -9.54
CA PRO A 156 5.71 10.31 -9.94
C PRO A 156 5.57 9.20 -8.88
N ARG A 157 5.31 9.57 -7.62
CA ARG A 157 5.08 8.61 -6.55
C ARG A 157 4.04 9.15 -5.58
N GLU A 158 3.03 8.35 -5.28
CA GLU A 158 2.06 8.65 -4.22
C GLU A 158 2.73 8.44 -2.86
N GLU A 159 2.51 9.35 -1.91
CA GLU A 159 2.97 9.20 -0.52
C GLU A 159 2.49 7.86 0.08
N LYS A 160 1.25 7.46 -0.25
CA LYS A 160 0.68 6.16 0.15
C LYS A 160 1.47 4.96 -0.39
N ALA A 161 2.03 5.07 -1.59
CA ALA A 161 2.88 4.02 -2.17
C ALA A 161 4.19 3.86 -1.39
N GLU A 162 4.75 4.96 -0.88
CA GLU A 162 5.96 4.92 -0.06
C GLU A 162 5.70 4.32 1.32
N ILE A 163 4.59 4.68 1.97
CA ILE A 163 4.18 4.10 3.26
C ILE A 163 3.98 2.59 3.11
N TYR A 164 3.23 2.17 2.08
CA TYR A 164 3.01 0.75 1.77
C TYR A 164 4.33 0.01 1.51
N ALA A 165 5.18 0.56 0.63
CA ALA A 165 6.47 -0.04 0.30
C ALA A 165 7.37 -0.18 1.54
N LYS A 166 7.44 0.84 2.41
CA LYS A 166 8.22 0.77 3.65
C LYS A 166 7.73 -0.33 4.58
N ALA A 167 6.41 -0.45 4.79
CA ALA A 167 5.82 -1.49 5.62
C ALA A 167 6.15 -2.90 5.09
N LYS A 168 5.99 -3.12 3.77
CA LYS A 168 6.30 -4.41 3.15
C LYS A 168 7.80 -4.71 3.09
N LEU A 169 8.66 -3.71 2.92
CA LEU A 169 10.11 -3.89 2.96
C LEU A 169 10.61 -4.38 4.32
N VAL A 170 10.01 -3.94 5.44
CA VAL A 170 10.33 -4.45 6.78
C VAL A 170 9.95 -5.93 6.91
N GLN A 171 8.78 -6.32 6.39
CA GLN A 171 8.36 -7.74 6.35
C GLN A 171 9.32 -8.58 5.51
N ILE A 172 9.71 -8.10 4.33
CA ILE A 172 10.68 -8.76 3.44
C ILE A 172 12.04 -8.94 4.14
N GLU A 173 12.53 -7.91 4.83
CA GLU A 173 13.81 -8.00 5.54
C GLU A 173 13.75 -9.03 6.69
N LYS A 174 12.62 -9.11 7.38
CA LYS A 174 12.39 -10.13 8.41
C LYS A 174 12.42 -11.54 7.81
N VAL A 175 11.70 -11.77 6.71
CA VAL A 175 11.70 -13.06 5.99
C VAL A 175 13.11 -13.43 5.54
N ILE A 176 13.88 -12.50 4.96
CA ILE A 176 15.26 -12.75 4.55
C ILE A 176 16.13 -13.19 5.74
N LYS A 177 16.00 -12.52 6.91
CA LYS A 177 16.74 -12.88 8.11
C LYS A 177 16.34 -14.24 8.68
N ASP A 178 15.05 -14.56 8.66
CA ASP A 178 14.53 -15.83 9.15
C ASP A 178 15.04 -16.98 8.26
N VAL A 179 15.02 -16.81 6.93
CA VAL A 179 15.60 -17.76 5.96
C VAL A 179 17.12 -17.92 6.12
N GLU A 180 17.84 -16.84 6.42
CA GLU A 180 19.29 -16.89 6.61
C GLU A 180 19.68 -17.71 7.85
N LYS A 181 18.91 -17.55 8.94
CA LYS A 181 19.10 -18.26 10.22
C LYS A 181 18.62 -19.70 10.23
N ASP A 182 17.77 -20.10 9.28
CA ASP A 182 17.24 -21.45 9.22
C ASP A 182 18.33 -22.45 8.80
N GLU A 183 18.84 -23.23 9.74
CA GLU A 183 19.88 -24.24 9.46
C GLU A 183 19.35 -25.45 8.68
N ALA A 184 18.03 -25.64 8.61
CA ALA A 184 17.42 -26.75 7.90
C ALA A 184 17.35 -26.51 6.37
N LEU A 185 17.50 -25.26 5.92
CA LEU A 185 17.59 -24.91 4.50
C LEU A 185 19.03 -25.03 3.98
N SER A 186 19.18 -25.66 2.82
CA SER A 186 20.43 -25.68 2.06
C SER A 186 20.80 -24.29 1.52
N ALA A 187 22.07 -24.11 1.14
CA ALA A 187 22.56 -22.84 0.61
C ALA A 187 21.83 -22.41 -0.69
N GLU A 188 21.46 -23.35 -1.55
CA GLU A 188 20.73 -23.06 -2.80
C GLU A 188 19.27 -22.67 -2.52
N GLU A 189 18.60 -23.33 -1.58
CA GLU A 189 17.22 -22.99 -1.17
C GLU A 189 17.17 -21.59 -0.55
N LYS A 190 18.12 -21.26 0.34
CA LYS A 190 18.25 -19.91 0.90
C LYS A 190 18.43 -18.87 -0.20
N LYS A 191 19.28 -19.15 -1.17
CA LYS A 191 19.57 -18.25 -2.29
C LYS A 191 18.37 -18.04 -3.19
N LEU A 192 17.55 -19.07 -3.42
CA LEU A 192 16.31 -18.99 -4.19
C LEU A 192 15.32 -18.01 -3.55
N LEU A 193 15.01 -18.19 -2.26
CA LEU A 193 14.09 -17.29 -1.54
C LEU A 193 14.64 -15.88 -1.44
N GLN A 194 15.94 -15.72 -1.14
CA GLN A 194 16.55 -14.40 -1.07
C GLN A 194 16.53 -13.66 -2.40
N LYS A 195 16.69 -14.37 -3.53
CA LYS A 195 16.60 -13.77 -4.86
C LYS A 195 15.20 -13.22 -5.09
N GLU A 196 14.18 -13.99 -4.76
CA GLU A 196 12.77 -13.60 -4.92
C GLU A 196 12.42 -12.38 -4.04
N MET A 197 12.80 -12.43 -2.77
CA MET A 197 12.60 -11.35 -1.81
C MET A 197 13.33 -10.06 -2.22
N LYS A 198 14.55 -10.16 -2.76
CA LYS A 198 15.32 -9.01 -3.27
C LYS A 198 14.71 -8.43 -4.54
N ALA A 199 14.16 -9.27 -5.43
CA ALA A 199 13.44 -8.83 -6.62
C ALA A 199 12.20 -8.02 -6.23
N LEU A 200 11.36 -8.56 -5.34
CA LEU A 200 10.19 -7.86 -4.80
C LEU A 200 10.55 -6.54 -4.12
N SER A 201 11.63 -6.53 -3.31
CA SER A 201 12.14 -5.30 -2.67
C SER A 201 12.46 -4.20 -3.69
N LYS A 202 13.06 -4.58 -4.84
CA LYS A 202 13.41 -3.65 -5.91
C LYS A 202 12.18 -3.13 -6.65
N GLU A 203 11.19 -3.98 -6.89
CA GLU A 203 9.92 -3.58 -7.52
C GLU A 203 9.12 -2.64 -6.62
N LEU A 204 8.98 -2.95 -5.32
CA LEU A 204 8.31 -2.08 -4.34
C LEU A 204 8.98 -0.70 -4.21
N LYS A 205 10.31 -0.64 -4.30
CA LYS A 205 11.05 0.64 -4.29
C LYS A 205 10.78 1.50 -5.53
N ARG A 206 10.30 0.90 -6.62
CA ARG A 206 10.02 1.56 -7.91
C ARG A 206 8.52 1.73 -8.18
N ALA A 207 7.65 1.16 -7.36
CA ALA A 207 6.21 1.22 -7.54
C ALA A 207 5.70 2.68 -7.48
N PRO A 208 4.99 3.17 -8.52
CA PRO A 208 4.50 4.55 -8.57
C PRO A 208 3.26 4.80 -7.71
N SER A 209 2.42 3.77 -7.51
CA SER A 209 1.16 3.84 -6.73
C SER A 209 1.06 2.67 -5.75
N ARG A 210 0.11 2.78 -4.81
CA ARG A 210 -0.22 1.67 -3.88
C ARG A 210 -0.66 0.42 -4.65
N GLU A 211 -1.53 0.57 -5.64
CA GLU A 211 -2.04 -0.52 -6.49
C GLU A 211 -0.91 -1.24 -7.23
N ALA A 212 0.07 -0.50 -7.75
CA ALA A 212 1.24 -1.09 -8.38
C ALA A 212 2.10 -1.87 -7.36
N GLY A 213 2.22 -1.37 -6.13
CA GLY A 213 2.87 -2.08 -5.03
C GLY A 213 2.13 -3.36 -4.64
N GLU A 214 0.81 -3.31 -4.54
CA GLU A 214 -0.04 -4.47 -4.25
C GLU A 214 0.06 -5.52 -5.37
N THR A 215 0.06 -5.09 -6.63
CA THR A 215 0.26 -5.96 -7.80
C THR A 215 1.62 -6.66 -7.75
N ALA A 216 2.68 -5.95 -7.39
CA ALA A 216 4.02 -6.54 -7.24
C ALA A 216 4.04 -7.61 -6.13
N VAL A 217 3.41 -7.34 -4.98
CA VAL A 217 3.27 -8.33 -3.90
C VAL A 217 2.46 -9.54 -4.38
N GLN A 218 1.32 -9.34 -5.03
CA GLN A 218 0.49 -10.42 -5.54
C GLN A 218 1.24 -11.32 -6.52
N LYS A 219 2.00 -10.71 -7.43
CA LYS A 219 2.83 -11.44 -8.39
C LYS A 219 3.89 -12.28 -7.67
N ALA A 220 4.61 -11.71 -6.71
CA ALA A 220 5.57 -12.46 -5.91
C ALA A 220 4.91 -13.59 -5.10
N GLN A 221 3.71 -13.36 -4.54
CA GLN A 221 2.92 -14.39 -3.86
C GLN A 221 2.55 -15.55 -4.80
N GLN A 222 2.20 -15.26 -6.05
CA GLN A 222 1.93 -16.28 -7.07
C GLN A 222 3.20 -17.04 -7.46
N GLU A 223 4.31 -16.33 -7.67
CA GLU A 223 5.61 -16.94 -7.98
C GLU A 223 6.08 -17.86 -6.83
N MET A 224 5.91 -17.45 -5.57
CA MET A 224 6.20 -18.31 -4.41
C MET A 224 5.28 -19.53 -4.34
N LYS A 225 3.97 -19.40 -4.59
CA LYS A 225 3.06 -20.55 -4.65
C LYS A 225 3.45 -21.50 -5.79
N GLN A 226 3.89 -20.96 -6.93
CA GLN A 226 4.33 -21.79 -8.04
C GLN A 226 5.62 -22.53 -7.68
N LEU A 227 6.59 -21.86 -7.05
CA LEU A 227 7.80 -22.50 -6.52
C LEU A 227 7.48 -23.59 -5.48
N GLU A 228 6.49 -23.35 -4.63
CA GLU A 228 6.01 -24.32 -3.65
C GLU A 228 5.47 -25.56 -4.35
N LYS A 229 4.59 -25.40 -5.34
CA LYS A 229 4.11 -26.51 -6.18
C LYS A 229 5.25 -27.19 -6.91
N ASP A 230 6.18 -26.43 -7.49
CA ASP A 230 7.31 -26.96 -8.26
C ASP A 230 8.27 -27.78 -7.40
N SER A 231 8.38 -27.45 -6.11
CA SER A 231 9.22 -28.18 -5.15
C SER A 231 8.66 -29.54 -4.69
N VAL A 232 7.38 -29.84 -4.95
CA VAL A 232 6.81 -31.18 -4.72
C VAL A 232 7.45 -32.17 -5.70
N SER A 233 7.80 -33.36 -5.20
CA SER A 233 8.52 -34.37 -5.98
C SER A 233 7.74 -34.76 -7.24
N LYS A 234 8.47 -35.08 -8.31
CA LYS A 234 7.86 -35.41 -9.60
C LYS A 234 6.95 -36.63 -9.50
N ASP A 235 7.32 -37.59 -8.66
CA ASP A 235 6.58 -38.82 -8.49
C ASP A 235 5.29 -38.58 -7.70
N LEU A 236 5.29 -37.75 -6.66
CA LEU A 236 4.05 -37.34 -5.98
C LEU A 236 3.09 -36.60 -6.91
N LYS A 237 3.59 -35.74 -7.82
CA LYS A 237 2.75 -35.05 -8.81
C LYS A 237 2.11 -36.01 -9.80
N LYS A 238 2.89 -36.96 -10.33
CA LYS A 238 2.37 -38.00 -11.23
C LYS A 238 1.35 -38.87 -10.51
N LEU A 239 1.64 -39.23 -9.26
CA LEU A 239 0.74 -40.03 -8.43
C LEU A 239 -0.57 -39.29 -8.17
N ALA A 240 -0.52 -37.98 -7.88
CA ALA A 240 -1.71 -37.14 -7.78
C ALA A 240 -2.52 -37.15 -9.07
N GLN A 241 -1.88 -36.98 -10.24
CA GLN A 241 -2.58 -37.03 -11.53
C GLN A 241 -3.26 -38.39 -11.81
N GLU A 242 -2.62 -39.49 -11.44
CA GLU A 242 -3.19 -40.82 -11.63
C GLU A 242 -4.35 -41.09 -10.65
N PHE A 243 -4.22 -40.62 -9.41
CA PHE A 243 -5.24 -40.77 -8.36
C PHE A 243 -6.37 -39.75 -8.43
N ALA A 244 -6.24 -38.68 -9.22
CA ALA A 244 -7.32 -37.75 -9.51
C ALA A 244 -8.40 -38.37 -10.42
N LYS A 245 -8.10 -39.50 -11.10
CA LYS A 245 -9.01 -40.14 -12.06
C LYS A 245 -10.20 -40.82 -11.38
N GLU A 246 -10.06 -41.21 -10.12
CA GLU A 246 -11.09 -41.92 -9.35
C GLU A 246 -11.47 -41.12 -8.10
N GLU A 247 -12.77 -41.04 -7.82
CA GLU A 247 -13.31 -40.28 -6.70
C GLU A 247 -12.84 -40.84 -5.34
N LEU A 248 -12.63 -42.16 -5.29
CA LEU A 248 -12.12 -42.86 -4.10
C LEU A 248 -10.71 -42.40 -3.71
N THR A 249 -9.85 -42.10 -4.68
CA THR A 249 -8.45 -41.72 -4.45
C THR A 249 -8.24 -40.20 -4.48
N ALA A 250 -9.29 -39.40 -4.70
CA ALA A 250 -9.22 -37.95 -4.75
C ALA A 250 -8.59 -37.29 -3.50
N PRO A 251 -8.90 -37.72 -2.25
CA PRO A 251 -8.24 -37.16 -1.07
C PRO A 251 -6.72 -37.41 -1.04
N LEU A 252 -6.29 -38.57 -1.55
CA LEU A 252 -4.88 -38.92 -1.65
C LEU A 252 -4.19 -38.12 -2.77
N SER A 253 -4.89 -37.89 -3.88
CA SER A 253 -4.43 -37.00 -4.95
C SER A 253 -4.17 -35.59 -4.44
N GLU A 254 -5.12 -34.97 -3.74
CA GLU A 254 -4.98 -33.61 -3.22
C GLU A 254 -3.82 -33.49 -2.22
N ALA A 255 -3.68 -34.48 -1.33
CA ALA A 255 -2.59 -34.54 -0.37
C ALA A 255 -1.22 -34.70 -1.04
N ALA A 256 -1.13 -35.55 -2.07
CA ALA A 256 0.07 -35.76 -2.86
C ALA A 256 0.45 -34.53 -3.69
N GLU A 257 -0.52 -33.83 -4.29
CA GLU A 257 -0.28 -32.59 -5.05
C GLU A 257 0.30 -31.49 -4.15
N LYS A 258 -0.16 -31.41 -2.90
CA LYS A 258 0.34 -30.44 -1.91
C LYS A 258 1.65 -30.86 -1.25
N GLY A 259 2.04 -32.13 -1.36
CA GLY A 259 3.20 -32.68 -0.64
C GLY A 259 3.09 -32.49 0.88
N ASP A 260 1.88 -32.68 1.43
CA ASP A 260 1.61 -32.60 2.86
C ASP A 260 1.60 -34.01 3.46
N ALA A 261 2.67 -34.34 4.18
CA ALA A 261 2.86 -35.65 4.82
C ALA A 261 1.70 -36.04 5.75
N LYS A 262 1.13 -35.09 6.50
CA LYS A 262 0.01 -35.38 7.43
C LYS A 262 -1.28 -35.64 6.66
N ALA A 263 -1.52 -34.86 5.60
CA ALA A 263 -2.67 -35.07 4.73
C ALA A 263 -2.58 -36.42 4.01
N ILE A 264 -1.38 -36.84 3.59
CA ILE A 264 -1.14 -38.15 2.96
C ILE A 264 -1.46 -39.28 3.95
N GLU A 265 -0.97 -39.20 5.17
CA GLU A 265 -1.28 -40.18 6.23
C GLU A 265 -2.79 -40.31 6.47
N GLN A 266 -3.49 -39.18 6.60
CA GLN A 266 -4.94 -39.17 6.80
C GLN A 266 -5.71 -39.72 5.58
N ALA A 267 -5.26 -39.40 4.38
CA ALA A 267 -5.89 -39.86 3.14
C ALA A 267 -5.73 -41.37 2.96
N ILE A 268 -4.55 -41.93 3.26
CA ILE A 268 -4.31 -43.39 3.20
C ILE A 268 -5.15 -44.12 4.24
N ALA A 269 -5.26 -43.59 5.47
CA ALA A 269 -6.11 -44.18 6.50
C ALA A 269 -7.59 -44.23 6.08
N LYS A 270 -8.10 -43.14 5.48
CA LYS A 270 -9.47 -43.10 4.93
C LYS A 270 -9.65 -44.08 3.77
N LEU A 271 -8.67 -44.15 2.86
CA LEU A 271 -8.69 -45.10 1.76
C LEU A 271 -8.79 -46.54 2.29
N GLN A 272 -8.04 -46.87 3.34
CA GLN A 272 -8.10 -48.18 3.99
C GLN A 272 -9.50 -48.51 4.52
N GLU A 273 -10.18 -47.55 5.15
CA GLU A 273 -11.55 -47.76 5.63
C GLU A 273 -12.55 -47.93 4.49
N GLN A 274 -12.38 -47.19 3.39
CA GLN A 274 -13.25 -47.29 2.22
C GLN A 274 -13.03 -48.59 1.45
N MET A 275 -11.78 -49.06 1.33
CA MET A 275 -11.45 -50.34 0.68
C MET A 275 -12.18 -51.53 1.33
N LYS A 276 -12.39 -51.50 2.65
CA LYS A 276 -13.17 -52.55 3.37
C LYS A 276 -14.63 -52.65 2.95
N LYS A 277 -15.16 -51.66 2.24
CA LYS A 277 -16.55 -51.59 1.78
C LYS A 277 -16.68 -51.89 0.28
N LEU A 278 -15.59 -52.12 -0.42
CA LEU A 278 -15.55 -52.39 -1.85
C LEU A 278 -15.76 -53.87 -2.16
N THR A 279 -16.29 -54.13 -3.36
CA THR A 279 -16.34 -55.48 -3.95
C THR A 279 -14.96 -55.91 -4.47
N GLU A 280 -14.76 -57.21 -4.68
CA GLU A 280 -13.52 -57.73 -5.26
C GLU A 280 -13.23 -57.12 -6.65
N GLU A 281 -14.25 -56.88 -7.46
CA GLU A 281 -14.08 -56.23 -8.76
C GLU A 281 -13.60 -54.78 -8.63
N GLN A 282 -14.13 -54.04 -7.64
CA GLN A 282 -13.69 -52.67 -7.35
C GLN A 282 -12.28 -52.62 -6.73
N LEU A 283 -11.92 -53.59 -5.89
CA LEU A 283 -10.56 -53.73 -5.37
C LEU A 283 -9.57 -54.05 -6.50
N SER A 284 -9.93 -54.95 -7.41
CA SER A 284 -9.11 -55.26 -8.60
C SER A 284 -8.95 -54.04 -9.52
N ALA A 285 -10.00 -53.25 -9.73
CA ALA A 285 -9.92 -52.00 -10.50
C ALA A 285 -8.96 -50.99 -9.84
N LEU A 286 -9.04 -50.83 -8.51
CA LEU A 286 -8.12 -49.99 -7.75
C LEU A 286 -6.68 -50.51 -7.82
N GLY A 287 -6.49 -51.83 -7.75
CA GLY A 287 -5.18 -52.48 -7.92
C GLY A 287 -4.55 -52.16 -9.28
N LYS A 288 -5.33 -52.25 -10.37
CA LYS A 288 -4.86 -51.86 -11.71
C LYS A 288 -4.45 -50.39 -11.79
N GLN A 289 -5.17 -49.50 -11.12
CA GLN A 289 -4.81 -48.08 -11.05
C GLN A 289 -3.49 -47.87 -10.27
N MET A 290 -3.29 -48.58 -9.15
CA MET A 290 -2.05 -48.55 -8.38
C MET A 290 -0.87 -49.08 -9.21
N GLY A 291 -1.06 -50.15 -10.00
CA GLY A 291 -0.05 -50.68 -10.91
C GLY A 291 0.27 -49.73 -12.06
N ALA A 292 -0.75 -49.08 -12.63
CA ALA A 292 -0.57 -48.05 -13.67
C ALA A 292 0.18 -46.82 -13.14
N ALA A 293 -0.06 -46.44 -11.87
CA ALA A 293 0.72 -45.41 -11.19
C ALA A 293 2.17 -45.85 -11.00
N ALA A 294 2.41 -47.08 -10.53
CA ALA A 294 3.74 -47.62 -10.29
C ALA A 294 4.63 -47.57 -11.54
N ALA A 295 4.08 -47.94 -12.70
CA ALA A 295 4.79 -47.92 -13.99
C ALA A 295 5.28 -46.53 -14.42
N GLN A 296 4.71 -45.46 -13.86
CA GLN A 296 5.08 -44.07 -14.17
C GLN A 296 6.04 -43.46 -13.14
N MET A 297 6.31 -44.15 -12.03
CA MET A 297 7.17 -43.65 -10.95
C MET A 297 8.65 -43.73 -11.34
N SER A 298 9.42 -42.74 -10.89
CA SER A 298 10.87 -42.68 -11.09
C SER A 298 11.63 -43.28 -9.91
N ASP A 299 11.08 -43.13 -8.70
CA ASP A 299 11.55 -43.71 -7.45
C ASP A 299 11.20 -45.20 -7.37
N ALA A 300 12.23 -46.03 -7.22
CA ALA A 300 12.09 -47.49 -7.25
C ALA A 300 11.36 -48.05 -6.02
N ASP A 301 11.51 -47.43 -4.85
CA ASP A 301 10.88 -47.90 -3.62
C ASP A 301 9.39 -47.55 -3.60
N LEU A 302 9.02 -46.36 -4.08
CA LEU A 302 7.63 -45.97 -4.30
C LEU A 302 6.96 -46.84 -5.37
N ALA A 303 7.62 -47.06 -6.51
CA ALA A 303 7.13 -47.95 -7.57
C ALA A 303 6.84 -49.34 -7.01
N LYS A 304 7.80 -49.93 -6.29
CA LYS A 304 7.67 -51.25 -5.68
C LYS A 304 6.56 -51.31 -4.64
N ALA A 305 6.40 -50.27 -3.81
CA ALA A 305 5.31 -50.22 -2.83
C ALA A 305 3.92 -50.20 -3.51
N LEU A 306 3.79 -49.47 -4.61
CA LEU A 306 2.57 -49.43 -5.43
C LEU A 306 2.31 -50.76 -6.14
N GLU A 307 3.34 -51.40 -6.72
CA GLU A 307 3.22 -52.73 -7.35
C GLU A 307 2.78 -53.81 -6.37
N GLN A 308 3.39 -53.86 -5.18
CA GLN A 308 3.04 -54.84 -4.16
C GLN A 308 1.61 -54.62 -3.66
N LEU A 309 1.19 -53.38 -3.49
CA LEU A 309 -0.18 -53.05 -3.13
C LEU A 309 -1.16 -53.42 -4.26
N ALA A 310 -0.80 -53.14 -5.52
CA ALA A 310 -1.59 -53.50 -6.69
C ALA A 310 -1.85 -55.01 -6.76
N GLU A 311 -0.81 -55.83 -6.59
CA GLU A 311 -0.91 -57.28 -6.61
C GLU A 311 -1.82 -57.83 -5.50
N ALA A 312 -1.72 -57.28 -4.28
CA ALA A 312 -2.60 -57.67 -3.19
C ALA A 312 -4.08 -57.31 -3.48
N LEU A 313 -4.32 -56.10 -3.99
CA LEU A 313 -5.67 -55.63 -4.32
C LEU A 313 -6.29 -56.41 -5.49
N GLU A 314 -5.49 -56.80 -6.49
CA GLU A 314 -5.95 -57.66 -7.60
C GLU A 314 -6.36 -59.06 -7.14
N ASN A 315 -5.74 -59.57 -6.06
CA ASN A 315 -6.11 -60.83 -5.42
C ASN A 315 -7.24 -60.68 -4.37
N GLY A 316 -7.83 -59.49 -4.23
CA GLY A 316 -8.90 -59.21 -3.27
C GLY A 316 -8.43 -59.03 -1.82
N GLU A 317 -7.12 -58.91 -1.58
CA GLU A 317 -6.52 -58.80 -0.25
C GLU A 317 -6.22 -57.35 0.13
N ILE A 318 -6.71 -56.92 1.30
CA ILE A 318 -6.39 -55.60 1.87
C ILE A 318 -5.31 -55.77 2.95
N SER A 319 -4.05 -55.50 2.58
CA SER A 319 -2.92 -55.59 3.51
C SER A 319 -2.59 -54.25 4.14
N SER A 320 -2.81 -54.13 5.46
CA SER A 320 -2.43 -52.92 6.22
C SER A 320 -0.93 -52.62 6.13
N LYS A 321 -0.10 -53.66 6.12
CA LYS A 321 1.36 -53.53 6.02
C LYS A 321 1.79 -52.91 4.69
N LEU A 322 1.15 -53.28 3.58
CA LEU A 322 1.47 -52.71 2.26
C LEU A 322 1.02 -51.25 2.16
N LEU A 323 -0.11 -50.90 2.78
CA LEU A 323 -0.56 -49.51 2.88
C LEU A 323 0.36 -48.66 3.75
N GLU A 324 0.83 -49.19 4.89
CA GLU A 324 1.85 -48.53 5.72
C GLU A 324 3.15 -48.32 4.95
N GLN A 325 3.58 -49.29 4.14
CA GLN A 325 4.77 -49.16 3.29
C GLN A 325 4.57 -48.07 2.22
N LEU A 326 3.41 -48.03 1.55
CA LEU A 326 3.08 -46.97 0.61
C LEU A 326 3.07 -45.59 1.30
N GLN A 327 2.44 -45.50 2.47
CA GLN A 327 2.42 -44.28 3.27
C GLN A 327 3.83 -43.80 3.59
N GLN A 328 4.71 -44.70 4.03
CA GLN A 328 6.09 -44.37 4.36
C GLN A 328 6.85 -43.83 3.13
N GLN A 329 6.68 -44.45 1.95
CA GLN A 329 7.34 -44.00 0.72
C GLN A 329 6.79 -42.66 0.22
N MET A 330 5.47 -42.48 0.21
CA MET A 330 4.86 -41.20 -0.14
C MET A 330 5.27 -40.08 0.84
N THR A 331 5.36 -40.40 2.13
CA THR A 331 5.83 -39.45 3.15
C THR A 331 7.30 -39.09 2.94
N SER A 332 8.17 -40.05 2.60
CA SER A 332 9.58 -39.77 2.29
C SER A 332 9.71 -38.82 1.09
N GLN A 333 8.93 -39.06 0.03
CA GLN A 333 8.87 -38.19 -1.13
C GLN A 333 8.31 -36.79 -0.78
N SER A 334 7.37 -36.75 0.17
CA SER A 334 6.78 -35.53 0.71
C SER A 334 7.71 -34.77 1.66
N LEU A 335 8.82 -35.37 2.10
CA LEU A 335 9.85 -34.68 2.88
C LEU A 335 10.90 -34.02 1.99
N GLU A 336 10.97 -34.41 0.71
CA GLU A 336 11.82 -33.74 -0.27
C GLU A 336 11.41 -32.27 -0.41
N ASN A 337 12.35 -31.35 -0.18
CA ASN A 337 12.15 -29.90 -0.17
C ASN A 337 11.05 -29.41 0.81
N ALA A 338 10.74 -30.18 1.86
CA ALA A 338 9.67 -29.80 2.80
C ALA A 338 9.98 -28.51 3.56
N GLU A 339 11.23 -28.29 3.97
CA GLU A 339 11.63 -27.04 4.62
C GLU A 339 11.58 -25.86 3.64
N LEU A 340 11.92 -26.06 2.37
CA LEU A 340 11.72 -25.04 1.32
C LEU A 340 10.24 -24.67 1.16
N ARG A 341 9.35 -25.66 1.07
CA ARG A 341 7.89 -25.42 0.99
C ARG A 341 7.39 -24.61 2.18
N LYS A 342 7.79 -25.02 3.39
CA LYS A 342 7.43 -24.33 4.63
C LYS A 342 7.97 -22.90 4.68
N ALA A 343 9.20 -22.67 4.23
CA ALA A 343 9.78 -21.34 4.14
C ALA A 343 9.04 -20.46 3.12
N LEU A 344 8.64 -21.02 1.96
CA LEU A 344 7.81 -20.34 0.96
C LEU A 344 6.43 -19.98 1.51
N GLN A 345 5.77 -20.91 2.21
CA GLN A 345 4.48 -20.67 2.85
C GLN A 345 4.57 -19.56 3.91
N ASN A 346 5.58 -19.62 4.79
CA ASN A 346 5.83 -18.60 5.81
C ASN A 346 6.09 -17.22 5.20
N ALA A 347 6.91 -17.16 4.13
CA ALA A 347 7.19 -15.93 3.41
C ALA A 347 5.92 -15.36 2.75
N ASN A 348 5.11 -16.23 2.13
CA ASN A 348 3.87 -15.84 1.47
C ASN A 348 2.84 -15.32 2.47
N GLN A 349 2.74 -15.95 3.65
CA GLN A 349 1.89 -15.51 4.75
C GLN A 349 2.35 -14.17 5.33
N ALA A 350 3.66 -14.01 5.58
CA ALA A 350 4.22 -12.76 6.08
C ALA A 350 3.94 -11.57 5.13
N LEU A 351 3.95 -11.82 3.81
CA LEU A 351 3.62 -10.83 2.78
C LEU A 351 2.10 -10.60 2.64
N GLY A 352 1.28 -11.59 2.95
CA GLY A 352 -0.18 -11.49 2.95
C GLY A 352 -0.74 -10.73 4.15
N ASP A 353 0.02 -10.63 5.24
CA ASP A 353 -0.43 -10.01 6.47
C ASP A 353 -0.61 -8.48 6.29
N ALA A 354 -1.87 -8.04 6.30
CA ALA A 354 -2.29 -6.64 6.16
C ALA A 354 -2.05 -5.79 7.41
N ARG A 355 -1.64 -6.41 8.53
CA ARG A 355 -1.36 -5.73 9.80
C ARG A 355 -0.19 -4.72 9.76
N GLY A 356 0.51 -4.63 8.63
CA GLY A 356 1.59 -3.65 8.39
C GLY A 356 1.14 -2.19 8.24
N GLU A 357 -0.16 -1.88 8.20
CA GLU A 357 -0.65 -0.49 8.09
C GLU A 357 -0.53 0.33 9.40
N LYS A 358 -0.10 -0.28 10.52
CA LYS A 358 0.22 0.48 11.74
C LYS A 358 1.73 0.67 11.88
N PRO A 359 2.25 1.91 11.85
CA PRO A 359 3.63 2.18 12.26
C PRO A 359 3.78 1.76 13.72
N GLN A 360 4.61 0.75 13.97
CA GLN A 360 4.82 0.19 15.28
C GLN A 360 5.74 1.10 16.10
N GLN A 361 5.17 1.78 17.09
CA GLN A 361 5.87 2.16 18.31
C GLN A 361 5.36 1.23 19.41
N GLY A 362 6.14 0.21 19.75
CA GLY A 362 5.76 -0.80 20.74
C GLY A 362 6.48 -2.12 20.53
N GLN A 363 7.66 -2.23 21.12
CA GLN A 363 8.45 -3.46 21.24
C GLN A 363 7.73 -4.36 22.27
N GLY A 364 7.19 -5.48 21.81
CA GLY A 364 6.51 -6.48 22.64
C GLY A 364 6.67 -7.84 22.00
N GLN A 365 7.62 -8.61 22.51
CA GLN A 365 7.89 -9.98 22.11
C GLN A 365 6.83 -10.88 22.78
N GLY A 366 5.91 -11.41 21.98
CA GLY A 366 4.87 -12.34 22.41
C GLY A 366 4.71 -13.43 21.35
N GLN A 367 5.33 -14.58 21.60
CA GLN A 367 5.18 -15.79 20.80
C GLN A 367 3.89 -16.47 21.28
N GLY A 368 2.85 -16.44 20.45
CA GLY A 368 1.56 -17.08 20.71
C GLY A 368 1.04 -17.69 19.43
N GLN A 369 1.33 -18.98 19.23
CA GLN A 369 0.78 -19.81 18.16
C GLN A 369 -0.49 -20.46 18.72
N GLY A 370 -1.62 -20.25 18.04
CA GLY A 370 -2.91 -20.79 18.46
C GLY A 370 -3.98 -20.52 17.40
N GLN A 371 -4.05 -21.40 16.40
CA GLN A 371 -5.19 -21.50 15.49
C GLN A 371 -5.90 -22.81 15.86
N GLY A 372 -7.02 -22.69 16.54
CA GLY A 372 -7.87 -23.80 16.94
C GLY A 372 -9.31 -23.32 17.02
N GLN A 373 -10.09 -23.64 15.99
CA GLN A 373 -11.55 -23.67 16.08
C GLN A 373 -11.91 -24.94 16.84
N GLY A 374 -12.31 -24.79 18.10
CA GLY A 374 -12.83 -25.86 18.93
C GLY A 374 -13.93 -25.31 19.83
N ALA A 375 -15.17 -25.76 19.59
CA ALA A 375 -16.27 -25.55 20.52
C ALA A 375 -16.00 -26.40 21.77
N GLY A 376 -15.39 -25.79 22.79
CA GLY A 376 -15.09 -26.44 24.07
C GLY A 376 -15.60 -25.57 25.22
N GLN A 377 -16.59 -26.09 25.95
CA GLN A 377 -17.10 -25.49 27.19
C GLN A 377 -16.05 -25.71 28.29
N GLY A 378 -15.29 -24.67 28.62
CA GLY A 378 -14.25 -24.70 29.67
C GLY A 378 -14.52 -23.68 30.76
N GLN A 379 -14.85 -24.15 31.97
CA GLN A 379 -14.87 -23.33 33.18
C GLN A 379 -13.41 -23.02 33.60
N GLY A 380 -13.01 -21.76 33.47
CA GLY A 380 -11.73 -21.25 33.97
C GLY A 380 -11.96 -19.99 34.82
N ALA A 381 -11.67 -20.09 36.11
CA ALA A 381 -11.68 -18.97 37.04
C ALA A 381 -10.46 -18.07 36.79
N GLY A 382 -10.68 -16.92 36.13
CA GLY A 382 -9.68 -15.88 35.92
C GLY A 382 -10.12 -14.57 36.58
N GLN A 383 -9.42 -14.19 37.64
CA GLN A 383 -9.64 -12.93 38.37
C GLN A 383 -8.98 -11.78 37.58
N GLY A 384 -9.77 -11.07 36.77
CA GLY A 384 -9.34 -9.88 36.02
C GLY A 384 -10.16 -8.66 36.43
N GLN A 385 -9.53 -7.73 37.15
CA GLN A 385 -10.07 -6.38 37.37
C GLN A 385 -9.97 -5.60 36.06
N GLY A 386 -11.09 -5.50 35.34
CA GLY A 386 -11.28 -4.60 34.22
C GLY A 386 -12.56 -3.81 34.42
N ALA A 387 -12.44 -2.50 34.66
CA ALA A 387 -13.57 -1.58 34.69
C ALA A 387 -14.10 -1.39 33.26
N GLY A 388 -15.05 -2.24 32.87
CA GLY A 388 -15.83 -2.10 31.64
C GLY A 388 -17.23 -1.60 31.98
N GLN A 389 -17.54 -0.37 31.60
CA GLN A 389 -18.86 0.23 31.71
C GLN A 389 -19.78 -0.41 30.65
N GLY A 390 -20.44 -1.52 31.01
CA GLY A 390 -21.46 -2.17 30.20
C GLY A 390 -22.84 -1.69 30.62
N GLN A 391 -23.48 -0.86 29.79
CA GLN A 391 -24.85 -0.44 29.97
C GLN A 391 -25.79 -1.53 29.45
N GLY A 392 -26.16 -2.47 30.32
CA GLY A 392 -27.20 -3.45 30.06
C GLY A 392 -28.57 -2.86 30.43
N GLN A 393 -29.48 -2.77 29.46
CA GLN A 393 -30.88 -2.45 29.72
C GLN A 393 -31.75 -3.61 29.21
N GLY A 394 -31.99 -4.57 30.10
CA GLY A 394 -33.17 -5.43 30.02
C GLY A 394 -34.33 -4.72 30.69
N GLY A 395 -35.49 -4.69 30.03
CA GLY A 395 -36.71 -4.10 30.56
C GLY A 395 -37.92 -4.46 29.70
N ALA A 396 -38.55 -5.59 30.00
CA ALA A 396 -39.93 -5.83 29.62
C ALA A 396 -40.84 -4.97 30.50
N GLY A 397 -41.64 -4.10 29.89
CA GLY A 397 -42.49 -3.15 30.60
C GLY A 397 -43.39 -2.34 29.66
N GLN A 398 -44.49 -2.98 29.26
CA GLN A 398 -45.84 -2.45 29.00
C GLN A 398 -46.04 -0.94 28.72
N GLY A 399 -46.60 -0.65 27.54
CA GLY A 399 -47.54 0.46 27.33
C GLY A 399 -46.95 1.83 27.00
N GLY A 400 -46.75 2.12 25.70
CA GLY A 400 -46.47 3.46 25.23
C GLY A 400 -46.66 3.61 23.73
N ASN A 401 -47.67 4.38 23.32
CA ASN A 401 -47.86 4.84 21.95
C ASN A 401 -46.69 5.76 21.55
N GLY A 402 -45.65 5.19 20.97
CA GLY A 402 -44.56 5.91 20.32
C GLY A 402 -44.60 5.66 18.81
N ARG A 403 -44.70 6.72 18.01
CA ARG A 403 -44.56 6.66 16.55
C ARG A 403 -43.15 6.13 16.23
N GLY A 404 -43.07 4.85 15.89
CA GLY A 404 -41.85 4.19 15.40
C GLY A 404 -41.59 4.60 13.96
N SER A 405 -40.40 5.16 13.73
CA SER A 405 -39.77 5.29 12.43
C SER A 405 -39.77 3.92 11.72
N GLY A 406 -40.05 3.93 10.42
CA GLY A 406 -40.38 2.77 9.61
C GLY A 406 -39.52 1.53 9.86
N HIS A 407 -40.21 0.40 10.00
CA HIS A 407 -39.64 -0.91 9.75
C HIS A 407 -39.11 -0.89 8.31
N ILE A 408 -37.79 -0.91 8.15
CA ILE A 408 -37.18 -1.24 6.86
C ILE A 408 -37.36 -2.76 6.77
N GLU A 409 -38.25 -3.22 5.89
CA GLU A 409 -38.30 -4.64 5.52
C GLU A 409 -36.87 -5.05 5.14
N GLY A 410 -36.35 -6.11 5.77
CA GLY A 410 -35.03 -6.65 5.44
C GLY A 410 -34.94 -6.91 3.94
N GLU A 411 -33.83 -6.52 3.31
CA GLU A 411 -33.67 -6.67 1.87
C GLU A 411 -33.79 -8.15 1.50
N GLU A 412 -34.85 -8.51 0.79
CA GLU A 412 -35.03 -9.87 0.29
C GLU A 412 -34.25 -10.05 -1.00
N ILE A 413 -33.45 -11.11 -1.07
CA ILE A 413 -32.68 -11.44 -2.26
C ILE A 413 -33.12 -12.78 -2.85
N PHE A 414 -33.05 -12.87 -4.18
CA PHE A 414 -33.38 -14.09 -4.90
C PHE A 414 -32.23 -15.10 -4.81
N THR A 415 -32.53 -16.33 -4.41
CA THR A 415 -31.56 -17.43 -4.41
C THR A 415 -31.14 -17.82 -5.83
N ARG A 416 -29.84 -18.09 -6.06
CA ARG A 416 -29.37 -18.66 -7.33
C ARG A 416 -29.59 -20.18 -7.35
N LYS A 417 -30.75 -20.64 -7.84
CA LYS A 417 -30.96 -22.07 -8.14
C LYS A 417 -30.46 -22.41 -9.55
N ALA A 418 -29.15 -22.56 -9.70
CA ALA A 418 -28.55 -22.95 -10.99
C ALA A 418 -27.45 -24.02 -10.90
N ALA A 419 -27.08 -24.48 -9.69
CA ALA A 419 -25.96 -25.40 -9.53
C ALA A 419 -26.24 -26.81 -10.11
N ASP A 420 -27.48 -27.29 -10.05
CA ASP A 420 -27.79 -28.72 -10.29
C ASP A 420 -28.81 -29.01 -11.40
N LYS A 421 -29.22 -28.03 -12.22
CA LYS A 421 -30.27 -28.24 -13.24
C LYS A 421 -29.79 -27.99 -14.68
N ALA A 422 -30.02 -28.97 -15.55
CA ALA A 422 -29.91 -28.82 -16.99
C ALA A 422 -30.98 -27.84 -17.52
N GLY A 423 -30.62 -27.00 -18.50
CA GLY A 423 -31.55 -26.02 -19.06
C GLY A 423 -32.80 -26.66 -19.66
N TYR A 424 -33.97 -26.05 -19.47
CA TYR A 424 -35.23 -26.46 -20.08
C TYR A 424 -35.67 -25.44 -21.14
N ASN A 425 -36.38 -25.92 -22.17
CA ASN A 425 -36.94 -25.06 -23.21
C ASN A 425 -38.29 -24.49 -22.72
N THR A 426 -38.45 -23.17 -22.78
CA THR A 426 -39.74 -22.50 -22.59
C THR A 426 -40.22 -21.90 -23.92
N GLN A 427 -41.52 -21.98 -24.19
CA GLN A 427 -42.13 -21.44 -25.41
C GLN A 427 -43.14 -20.37 -25.03
N VAL A 428 -42.93 -19.15 -25.52
CA VAL A 428 -43.87 -18.03 -25.33
C VAL A 428 -44.92 -18.09 -26.43
N SER A 429 -46.19 -18.25 -26.06
CA SER A 429 -47.32 -18.30 -27.00
C SER A 429 -47.67 -16.88 -27.47
N GLY A 430 -47.54 -16.64 -28.77
CA GLY A 430 -48.02 -15.42 -29.44
C GLY A 430 -49.12 -15.73 -30.46
N THR A 431 -50.13 -14.87 -30.56
CA THR A 431 -51.20 -14.96 -31.58
C THR A 431 -50.78 -14.21 -32.85
N LYS A 432 -50.84 -14.91 -34.00
CA LYS A 432 -50.46 -14.36 -35.30
C LYS A 432 -51.63 -13.62 -35.95
N ASN A 433 -51.43 -12.36 -36.30
CA ASN A 433 -52.35 -11.59 -37.17
C ASN A 433 -51.81 -11.58 -38.61
N GLU A 434 -52.69 -11.39 -39.61
CA GLU A 434 -52.46 -11.64 -41.05
C GLU A 434 -51.33 -10.87 -41.75
N GLY A 435 -50.54 -10.05 -41.03
CA GLY A 435 -49.45 -9.24 -41.61
C GLY A 435 -48.11 -9.27 -40.88
N GLY A 436 -47.89 -10.17 -39.90
CA GLY A 436 -46.63 -10.19 -39.11
C GLY A 436 -45.76 -11.43 -39.37
N ASP A 437 -44.47 -11.20 -39.67
CA ASP A 437 -43.43 -12.24 -39.64
C ASP A 437 -43.11 -12.63 -38.19
N SER A 438 -43.05 -13.94 -37.93
CA SER A 438 -42.66 -14.49 -36.63
C SER A 438 -41.17 -14.83 -36.63
N SER A 439 -40.37 -14.14 -35.81
CA SER A 439 -39.00 -14.57 -35.50
C SER A 439 -38.99 -15.35 -34.19
N ILE A 440 -38.45 -16.56 -34.24
CA ILE A 440 -38.16 -17.36 -33.04
C ILE A 440 -36.72 -17.06 -32.68
N THR A 441 -36.49 -16.34 -31.58
CA THR A 441 -35.16 -16.21 -30.99
C THR A 441 -35.04 -17.21 -29.85
N GLN A 442 -34.26 -18.27 -30.04
CA GLN A 442 -33.88 -19.15 -28.94
C GLN A 442 -32.83 -18.43 -28.09
N GLN A 443 -33.24 -17.88 -26.96
CA GLN A 443 -32.31 -17.42 -25.93
C GLN A 443 -32.28 -18.47 -24.81
N LYS A 444 -31.17 -19.21 -24.71
CA LYS A 444 -30.84 -19.98 -23.50
C LYS A 444 -30.52 -18.94 -22.41
N THR A 445 -31.49 -18.60 -21.57
CA THR A 445 -31.20 -17.89 -20.32
C THR A 445 -31.11 -18.91 -19.19
N ILE A 446 -30.14 -18.70 -18.30
CA ILE A 446 -29.85 -19.60 -17.17
C ILE A 446 -30.64 -19.06 -15.97
N GLY A 447 -31.64 -19.82 -15.51
CA GLY A 447 -32.28 -19.61 -14.20
C GLY A 447 -33.80 -19.75 -14.18
N GLU A 448 -34.32 -20.43 -13.16
CA GLU A 448 -35.69 -20.25 -12.67
C GLU A 448 -35.73 -19.01 -11.75
N ASP A 449 -36.89 -18.39 -11.57
CA ASP A 449 -37.08 -17.38 -10.52
C ASP A 449 -36.67 -18.00 -9.18
N GLY A 450 -35.62 -17.44 -8.56
CA GLY A 450 -35.17 -17.89 -7.25
C GLY A 450 -36.27 -17.76 -6.20
N GLU A 451 -36.12 -18.46 -5.07
CA GLU A 451 -36.93 -18.13 -3.91
C GLU A 451 -36.46 -16.80 -3.32
N ARG A 452 -37.43 -15.94 -2.99
CA ARG A 452 -37.20 -14.65 -2.34
C ARG A 452 -37.03 -14.92 -0.85
N LEU A 453 -35.80 -14.86 -0.36
CA LEU A 453 -35.46 -15.11 1.03
C LEU A 453 -34.85 -13.87 1.67
N PRO A 454 -35.10 -13.63 2.98
CA PRO A 454 -34.40 -12.60 3.73
C PRO A 454 -32.88 -12.81 3.65
N TYR A 455 -32.13 -11.73 3.46
CA TYR A 455 -30.68 -11.76 3.30
C TYR A 455 -29.97 -12.52 4.43
N GLU A 456 -30.47 -12.41 5.66
CA GLU A 456 -29.90 -13.05 6.86
C GLU A 456 -29.88 -14.58 6.77
N GLN A 457 -30.84 -15.19 6.05
CA GLN A 457 -30.92 -16.64 5.92
C GLN A 457 -29.92 -17.22 4.91
N VAL A 458 -29.51 -16.40 3.93
CA VAL A 458 -28.64 -16.81 2.82
C VAL A 458 -27.23 -16.24 2.94
N PHE A 459 -27.00 -15.30 3.85
CA PHE A 459 -25.71 -14.68 4.11
C PHE A 459 -24.60 -15.70 4.36
N HIS A 460 -24.81 -16.64 5.29
CA HIS A 460 -23.81 -17.65 5.63
C HIS A 460 -23.54 -18.63 4.48
N SER A 461 -24.53 -18.92 3.61
CA SER A 461 -24.29 -19.78 2.45
C SER A 461 -23.40 -19.07 1.43
N TYR A 462 -23.68 -17.80 1.13
CA TYR A 462 -22.84 -17.01 0.21
C TYR A 462 -21.43 -16.77 0.74
N GLN A 463 -21.29 -16.54 2.05
CA GLN A 463 -19.99 -16.43 2.70
C GLN A 463 -19.18 -17.72 2.53
N ASN A 464 -19.80 -18.87 2.84
CA ASN A 464 -19.13 -20.17 2.73
C ASN A 464 -18.79 -20.53 1.28
N ASP A 465 -19.69 -20.27 0.33
CA ASP A 465 -19.46 -20.51 -1.10
C ASP A 465 -18.33 -19.63 -1.64
N ALA A 466 -18.29 -18.35 -1.23
CA ALA A 466 -17.21 -17.45 -1.61
C ALA A 466 -15.87 -17.89 -1.01
N ILE A 467 -15.82 -18.27 0.27
CA ILE A 467 -14.60 -18.78 0.91
C ILE A 467 -14.11 -20.06 0.22
N LYS A 468 -15.02 -21.00 -0.05
CA LYS A 468 -14.71 -22.27 -0.72
C LYS A 468 -14.19 -22.04 -2.14
N ALA A 469 -14.84 -21.17 -2.92
CA ALA A 469 -14.38 -20.81 -4.26
C ALA A 469 -13.01 -20.13 -4.25
N LEU A 470 -12.71 -19.33 -3.23
CA LEU A 470 -11.41 -18.67 -3.10
C LEU A 470 -10.28 -19.65 -2.80
N ASP A 471 -10.55 -20.69 -2.01
CA ASP A 471 -9.60 -21.76 -1.71
C ASP A 471 -9.39 -22.69 -2.93
N GLU A 472 -10.44 -22.97 -3.70
CA GLU A 472 -10.36 -23.76 -4.94
C GLU A 472 -9.63 -23.02 -6.08
N GLN A 473 -9.78 -21.69 -6.20
CA GLN A 473 -9.21 -20.90 -7.31
C GLN A 473 -7.76 -20.43 -7.10
N ASN A 474 -7.04 -20.98 -6.11
CA ASN A 474 -5.65 -20.63 -5.82
C ASN A 474 -5.44 -19.12 -5.55
N THR A 475 -6.44 -18.47 -4.97
CA THR A 475 -6.47 -17.01 -4.80
C THR A 475 -5.35 -16.52 -3.85
N PRO A 476 -4.64 -15.41 -4.14
CA PRO A 476 -3.63 -14.84 -3.24
C PRO A 476 -4.20 -14.53 -1.84
N PHE A 477 -3.38 -14.68 -0.79
CA PHE A 477 -3.84 -14.54 0.61
C PHE A 477 -4.46 -13.15 0.90
N GLY A 478 -3.91 -12.09 0.32
CA GLY A 478 -4.45 -10.73 0.50
C GLY A 478 -5.88 -10.57 -0.04
N MET A 479 -6.24 -11.25 -1.13
CA MET A 479 -7.60 -11.23 -1.67
C MET A 479 -8.56 -12.09 -0.83
N ARG A 480 -8.10 -13.21 -0.27
CA ARG A 480 -8.90 -14.01 0.67
C ARG A 480 -9.30 -13.21 1.90
N GLN A 481 -8.37 -12.43 2.43
CA GLN A 481 -8.65 -11.55 3.57
C GLN A 481 -9.63 -10.43 3.20
N LEU A 482 -9.49 -9.80 2.02
CA LEU A 482 -10.42 -8.77 1.57
C LEU A 482 -11.87 -9.28 1.46
N VAL A 483 -12.07 -10.49 0.94
CA VAL A 483 -13.41 -11.09 0.86
C VAL A 483 -13.93 -11.47 2.24
N SER A 484 -13.08 -12.03 3.10
CA SER A 484 -13.43 -12.33 4.50
C SER A 484 -13.84 -11.07 5.28
N ASP A 485 -13.07 -10.00 5.15
CA ASP A 485 -13.34 -8.70 5.78
C ASP A 485 -14.64 -8.08 5.23
N TYR A 486 -14.90 -8.19 3.91
CA TYR A 486 -16.16 -7.75 3.29
C TYR A 486 -17.37 -8.46 3.92
N PHE A 487 -17.37 -9.79 4.02
CA PHE A 487 -18.46 -10.51 4.67
C PHE A 487 -18.56 -10.16 6.17
N SER A 488 -17.44 -9.98 6.87
CA SER A 488 -17.43 -9.56 8.28
C SER A 488 -18.06 -8.18 8.50
N THR A 489 -17.96 -7.26 7.54
CA THR A 489 -18.64 -5.95 7.63
C THR A 489 -20.15 -6.00 7.42
N LEU A 490 -20.64 -7.09 6.82
CA LEU A 490 -22.05 -7.31 6.49
C LEU A 490 -22.79 -8.12 7.58
N GLU A 491 -22.06 -8.73 8.52
CA GLU A 491 -22.60 -9.38 9.71
C GLU A 491 -22.97 -8.30 10.75
N ARG A 492 -24.26 -7.94 10.85
CA ARG A 492 -24.79 -6.94 11.80
C ARG A 492 -25.96 -7.45 12.62
#